data_AF-A0A1M6HE69-F1
#
_entry.id   AF-A0A1M6HE69-F1
#
_cell.length_a   1.000
_cell.length_b   1.000
_cell.length_c   1.000
_cell.angle_alpha   90.00
_cell.angle_beta   90.00
_cell.angle_gamma   90.00
#
_symmetry.space_group_name_H-M   'P 1'
#
loop_
_entity.id
_entity.type
_entity.pdbx_description
1 polymer ?
#
loop_
_entity_poly.entity_id
_entity_poly.type
_entity_poly.pdbx_seq_one_letter_code
_entity_poly.pdbx_strand_id
1 'polypeptide(L)'
;MKKLNLILLLLTFGSFSIEAQNAIEDFIPEGYVLYDTVFGDLNKDNKEDCILIIKGTNKDNFETNRFDEIVDRNRKGIIILFKTANGYQKVTENLECFSSENEDGGVYYAPELSFEVIRGNLVIHYAHGRYGWWKYTFRFQDSQFKLIGYDETNGGVVIRSETSINFLTKKKLTRENINEESEGNDEVFKETWSKIVINKLLNLSEIKDFDSLEMYKY
;
A
#
# COMPACT_ATOMS: atom_id res chain seq x y z
N MET A 1 -57.36 22.76 -53.60
CA MET A 1 -56.94 23.17 -52.25
C MET A 1 -56.09 22.06 -51.64
N LYS A 2 -54.75 22.12 -51.74
CA LYS A 2 -53.84 21.15 -51.11
C LYS A 2 -53.30 21.75 -49.82
N LYS A 3 -53.61 21.13 -48.67
CA LYS A 3 -53.09 21.52 -47.36
C LYS A 3 -51.63 21.06 -47.25
N LEU A 4 -50.73 22.00 -47.01
CA LEU A 4 -49.32 21.75 -46.73
C LEU A 4 -49.18 21.56 -45.22
N ASN A 5 -48.83 20.35 -44.77
CA ASN A 5 -48.53 20.07 -43.36
C ASN A 5 -47.07 20.45 -43.10
N LEU A 6 -46.86 21.45 -42.25
CA LEU A 6 -45.54 21.86 -41.77
C LEU A 6 -45.16 20.96 -40.59
N ILE A 7 -44.16 20.11 -40.76
CA ILE A 7 -43.58 19.27 -39.70
C ILE A 7 -42.50 20.10 -39.01
N LEU A 8 -42.75 20.48 -37.75
CA LEU A 8 -41.79 21.19 -36.90
C LEU A 8 -40.91 20.15 -36.19
N LEU A 9 -39.65 20.03 -36.62
CA LEU A 9 -38.66 19.16 -35.99
C LEU A 9 -38.04 19.91 -34.80
N LEU A 10 -38.45 19.59 -33.57
CA LEU A 10 -37.80 20.09 -32.36
C LEU A 10 -36.45 19.37 -32.17
N LEU A 11 -35.35 20.07 -32.43
CA LEU A 11 -34.01 19.65 -32.02
C LEU A 11 -33.83 19.93 -30.52
N THR A 12 -34.02 18.89 -29.72
CA THR A 12 -33.61 18.91 -28.31
C THR A 12 -32.09 18.87 -28.23
N PHE A 13 -31.46 20.02 -27.93
CA PHE A 13 -30.07 20.06 -27.53
C PHE A 13 -29.98 19.44 -26.13
N GLY A 14 -29.54 18.18 -26.08
CA GLY A 14 -29.19 17.54 -24.80
C GLY A 14 -27.97 18.25 -24.23
N SER A 15 -28.12 18.81 -23.03
CA SER A 15 -26.99 19.32 -22.24
C SER A 15 -26.11 18.12 -21.87
N PHE A 16 -25.04 17.90 -22.63
CA PHE A 16 -23.96 17.03 -22.17
C PHE A 16 -23.22 17.77 -21.07
N SER A 17 -23.55 17.45 -19.82
CA SER A 17 -22.68 17.77 -18.68
C SER A 17 -21.37 17.01 -18.90
N ILE A 18 -20.33 17.72 -19.34
CA ILE A 18 -18.96 17.20 -19.25
C ILE A 18 -18.66 17.20 -17.76
N GLU A 19 -18.82 16.04 -17.10
CA GLU A 19 -18.24 15.83 -15.79
C GLU A 19 -16.73 16.04 -15.96
N ALA A 20 -16.20 17.10 -15.35
CA ALA A 20 -14.78 17.35 -15.35
C ALA A 20 -14.09 16.11 -14.77
N GLN A 21 -13.20 15.51 -15.54
CA GLN A 21 -12.38 14.41 -15.06
C GLN A 21 -11.49 14.95 -13.94
N ASN A 22 -11.70 14.50 -12.71
CA ASN A 22 -10.85 14.89 -11.58
C ASN A 22 -9.38 14.58 -11.93
N ALA A 23 -8.53 15.58 -11.76
CA ALA A 23 -7.09 15.38 -11.82
C ALA A 23 -6.67 14.50 -10.63
N ILE A 24 -5.55 13.80 -10.75
CA ILE A 24 -5.08 12.91 -9.68
C ILE A 24 -4.79 13.74 -8.41
N GLU A 25 -4.31 14.97 -8.61
CA GLU A 25 -3.99 15.96 -7.59
C GLU A 25 -5.21 16.39 -6.77
N ASP A 26 -6.42 16.35 -7.35
CA ASP A 26 -7.67 16.73 -6.67
C ASP A 26 -8.03 15.77 -5.52
N PHE A 27 -7.41 14.58 -5.49
CA PHE A 27 -7.61 13.60 -4.43
C PHE A 27 -6.68 13.81 -3.24
N ILE A 28 -5.69 14.69 -3.33
CA ILE A 28 -4.74 14.96 -2.25
C ILE A 28 -5.39 15.96 -1.28
N PRO A 29 -5.61 15.60 0.00
CA PRO A 29 -6.24 16.49 0.96
C PRO A 29 -5.32 17.66 1.36
N GLU A 30 -5.93 18.75 1.81
CA GLU A 30 -5.21 19.88 2.39
C GLU A 30 -4.33 19.41 3.55
N GLY A 31 -3.12 19.97 3.64
CA GLY A 31 -2.12 19.56 4.63
C GLY A 31 -1.24 18.39 4.18
N TYR A 32 -1.45 17.87 2.97
CA TYR A 32 -0.64 16.80 2.37
C TYR A 32 -0.04 17.22 1.03
N VAL A 33 1.08 16.60 0.66
CA VAL A 33 1.72 16.70 -0.66
C VAL A 33 1.89 15.31 -1.26
N LEU A 34 1.94 15.24 -2.59
CA LEU A 34 2.29 14.00 -3.29
C LEU A 34 3.74 13.64 -2.97
N TYR A 35 3.96 12.40 -2.54
CA TYR A 35 5.28 11.83 -2.29
C TYR A 35 5.70 10.89 -3.43
N ASP A 36 4.80 10.00 -3.86
CA ASP A 36 5.05 9.07 -4.97
C ASP A 36 3.72 8.63 -5.62
N THR A 37 3.80 8.09 -6.83
CA THR A 37 2.66 7.55 -7.56
C THR A 37 3.00 6.18 -8.13
N VAL A 38 2.14 5.19 -7.84
CA VAL A 38 2.24 3.84 -8.39
C VAL A 38 0.99 3.51 -9.20
N PHE A 39 1.19 2.82 -10.31
CA PHE A 39 0.11 2.43 -11.22
C PHE A 39 0.01 0.91 -11.33
N GLY A 40 -1.20 0.42 -11.54
CA GLY A 40 -1.44 -0.99 -11.84
C GLY A 40 -2.90 -1.37 -11.70
N ASP A 41 -3.28 -2.49 -12.29
CA ASP A 41 -4.65 -3.00 -12.21
C ASP A 41 -4.88 -3.76 -10.89
N LEU A 42 -5.61 -3.14 -9.94
CA LEU A 42 -5.85 -3.67 -8.60
C LEU A 42 -7.15 -4.49 -8.50
N ASN A 43 -8.07 -4.33 -9.46
CA ASN A 43 -9.40 -4.95 -9.45
C ASN A 43 -9.62 -5.95 -10.62
N LYS A 44 -8.62 -6.12 -11.49
CA LYS A 44 -8.57 -7.03 -12.63
C LYS A 44 -9.55 -6.68 -13.75
N ASP A 45 -9.86 -5.41 -13.93
CA ASP A 45 -10.73 -4.93 -15.01
C ASP A 45 -9.94 -4.47 -16.26
N ASN A 46 -8.62 -4.66 -16.25
CA ASN A 46 -7.66 -4.23 -17.27
C ASN A 46 -7.57 -2.70 -17.44
N LYS A 47 -7.99 -1.92 -16.44
CA LYS A 47 -7.71 -0.49 -16.36
C LYS A 47 -6.60 -0.23 -15.36
N GLU A 48 -5.80 0.78 -15.64
CA GLU A 48 -4.67 1.15 -14.81
C GLU A 48 -5.15 2.04 -13.65
N ASP A 49 -5.31 1.43 -12.49
CA ASP A 49 -5.62 2.13 -11.24
C ASP A 49 -4.39 2.92 -10.76
N CYS A 50 -4.63 3.89 -9.89
CA CYS A 50 -3.62 4.80 -9.37
C CYS A 50 -3.54 4.72 -7.85
N ILE A 51 -2.32 4.65 -7.33
CA ILE A 51 -1.99 4.67 -5.91
C ILE A 51 -1.15 5.91 -5.66
N LEU A 52 -1.64 6.80 -4.80
CA LEU A 52 -0.91 7.98 -4.36
C LEU A 52 -0.32 7.69 -2.99
N ILE A 53 0.99 7.86 -2.89
CA ILE A 53 1.67 7.98 -1.61
C ILE A 53 1.76 9.46 -1.33
N ILE A 54 1.24 9.88 -0.18
CA ILE A 54 1.21 11.28 0.24
C ILE A 54 2.01 11.46 1.51
N LYS A 55 2.47 12.67 1.78
CA LYS A 55 3.16 13.03 3.02
C LYS A 55 2.49 14.23 3.67
N GLY A 56 2.30 14.18 4.98
CA GLY A 56 1.82 15.33 5.75
C GLY A 56 2.80 16.52 5.66
N THR A 57 2.32 17.72 5.97
CA THR A 57 3.12 18.97 5.89
C THR A 57 3.07 19.80 7.17
N ASN A 58 2.72 19.18 8.30
CA ASN A 58 2.64 19.89 9.57
C ASN A 58 4.04 20.37 9.98
N LYS A 59 4.16 21.68 10.25
CA LYS A 59 5.41 22.33 10.65
C LYS A 59 5.89 21.88 12.03
N ASP A 60 5.00 21.40 12.88
CA ASP A 60 5.33 20.91 14.21
C ASP A 60 6.05 19.56 14.17
N ASN A 61 6.00 18.84 13.03
CA ASN A 61 6.69 17.57 12.82
C ASN A 61 8.09 17.75 12.20
N PHE A 62 8.66 18.97 12.24
CA PHE A 62 10.05 19.18 11.90
C PHE A 62 10.88 19.12 13.19
N GLU A 63 11.79 18.15 13.25
CA GLU A 63 12.53 17.84 14.48
C GLU A 63 14.03 17.84 14.20
N THR A 64 14.83 18.15 15.24
CA THR A 64 16.29 17.99 15.16
C THR A 64 16.64 16.53 15.43
N ASN A 65 17.28 15.86 14.48
CA ASN A 65 17.70 14.47 14.63
C ASN A 65 18.98 14.35 15.49
N ARG A 66 19.44 13.11 15.72
CA ARG A 66 20.68 12.82 16.47
C ARG A 66 21.98 13.34 15.84
N PHE A 67 21.92 13.85 14.61
CA PHE A 67 23.03 14.42 13.86
C PHE A 67 22.97 15.95 13.82
N ASP A 68 22.12 16.57 14.65
CA ASP A 68 21.87 18.01 14.71
C ASP A 68 21.28 18.60 13.40
N GLU A 69 20.59 17.79 12.62
CA GLU A 69 19.93 18.20 11.37
C GLU A 69 18.42 18.34 11.58
N ILE A 70 17.83 19.38 11.00
CA ILE A 70 16.36 19.53 10.95
C ILE A 70 15.82 18.58 9.88
N VAL A 71 14.99 17.63 10.29
CA VAL A 71 14.37 16.65 9.41
C VAL A 71 12.85 16.69 9.51
N ASP A 72 12.18 16.31 8.42
CA ASP A 72 10.73 16.24 8.34
C ASP A 72 10.23 14.85 8.78
N ARG A 73 9.58 14.79 9.96
CA ARG A 73 8.96 13.60 10.56
C ARG A 73 7.48 13.44 10.24
N ASN A 74 6.94 14.23 9.30
CA ASN A 74 5.56 14.01 8.88
C ASN A 74 5.37 12.59 8.34
N ARG A 75 4.31 11.95 8.83
CA ARG A 75 3.92 10.60 8.40
C ARG A 75 3.45 10.60 6.95
N LYS A 76 3.58 9.44 6.33
CA LYS A 76 3.09 9.18 4.97
C LYS A 76 1.80 8.39 5.00
N GLY A 77 1.02 8.54 3.94
CA GLY A 77 -0.25 7.87 3.74
C GLY A 77 -0.38 7.29 2.34
N ILE A 78 -1.51 6.63 2.12
CA ILE A 78 -1.90 6.03 0.85
C ILE A 78 -3.33 6.40 0.50
N ILE A 79 -3.54 6.78 -0.76
CA ILE A 79 -4.84 6.94 -1.38
C ILE A 79 -4.88 6.03 -2.60
N ILE A 80 -5.93 5.23 -2.74
CA ILE A 80 -6.11 4.32 -3.88
C ILE A 80 -7.30 4.79 -4.69
N LEU A 81 -7.08 4.94 -5.99
CA LEU A 81 -8.04 5.42 -6.97
C LEU A 81 -8.26 4.38 -8.05
N PHE A 82 -9.51 3.95 -8.25
CA PHE A 82 -9.85 3.10 -9.39
C PHE A 82 -10.11 3.91 -10.64
N LYS A 83 -9.62 3.42 -11.78
CA LYS A 83 -9.92 4.01 -13.07
C LYS A 83 -11.32 3.60 -13.51
N THR A 84 -12.15 4.59 -13.83
CA THR A 84 -13.52 4.39 -14.34
C THR A 84 -13.67 5.08 -15.70
N ALA A 85 -14.83 4.88 -16.35
CA ALA A 85 -15.18 5.59 -17.58
C ALA A 85 -15.22 7.12 -17.39
N ASN A 86 -15.55 7.59 -16.18
CA ASN A 86 -15.72 9.00 -15.86
C ASN A 86 -14.47 9.60 -15.18
N GLY A 87 -13.34 8.88 -15.18
CA GLY A 87 -12.12 9.30 -14.48
C GLY A 87 -11.78 8.45 -13.28
N TYR A 88 -10.97 8.98 -12.37
CA TYR A 88 -10.57 8.27 -11.17
C TYR A 88 -11.64 8.38 -10.07
N GLN A 89 -11.79 7.33 -9.28
CA GLN A 89 -12.66 7.30 -8.10
C GLN A 89 -11.86 6.79 -6.90
N LYS A 90 -11.88 7.55 -5.80
CA LYS A 90 -11.26 7.13 -4.53
C LYS A 90 -11.98 5.93 -3.93
N VAL A 91 -11.24 4.87 -3.63
CA VAL A 91 -11.75 3.62 -3.04
C VAL A 91 -11.14 3.28 -1.68
N THR A 92 -10.00 3.89 -1.34
CA THR A 92 -9.36 3.74 -0.03
C THR A 92 -8.52 4.96 0.26
N GLU A 93 -8.47 5.31 1.54
CA GLU A 93 -7.66 6.39 2.08
C GLU A 93 -7.16 5.97 3.46
N ASN A 94 -5.87 6.20 3.69
CA ASN A 94 -5.24 6.14 5.00
C ASN A 94 -4.07 7.13 5.03
N LEU A 95 -4.27 8.27 5.69
CA LEU A 95 -3.43 9.45 5.47
C LEU A 95 -2.10 9.43 6.22
N GLU A 96 -1.97 8.63 7.28
CA GLU A 96 -0.83 8.69 8.20
C GLU A 96 -0.30 7.30 8.61
N CYS A 97 -0.61 6.24 7.86
CA CYS A 97 -0.26 4.88 8.31
C CYS A 97 1.22 4.52 8.23
N PHE A 98 2.02 5.25 7.46
CA PHE A 98 3.45 4.97 7.27
C PHE A 98 4.31 6.00 7.98
N SER A 99 5.44 5.55 8.51
CA SER A 99 6.45 6.42 9.10
C SER A 99 7.17 7.26 8.04
N SER A 100 7.83 8.34 8.48
CA SER A 100 8.65 9.17 7.59
C SER A 100 9.86 8.40 7.06
N GLU A 101 10.33 8.72 5.86
CA GLU A 101 11.64 8.25 5.37
C GLU A 101 12.81 8.78 6.23
N ASN A 102 12.54 9.83 7.02
CA ASN A 102 13.54 10.43 7.90
C ASN A 102 13.52 9.84 9.31
N GLU A 103 12.86 8.69 9.54
CA GLU A 103 12.88 8.06 10.86
C GLU A 103 14.31 7.71 11.33
N ASP A 104 14.49 7.55 12.65
CA ASP A 104 15.77 7.03 13.17
C ASP A 104 15.79 5.51 13.00
N GLY A 105 16.60 5.01 12.06
CA GLY A 105 16.81 3.57 11.85
C GLY A 105 17.69 2.89 12.90
N GLY A 106 18.05 3.59 13.98
CA GLY A 106 18.91 3.09 15.05
C GLY A 106 20.32 2.85 14.53
N VAL A 107 20.77 1.59 14.51
CA VAL A 107 22.11 1.23 14.03
C VAL A 107 22.26 1.44 12.52
N TYR A 108 21.16 1.51 11.77
CA TYR A 108 21.16 1.66 10.32
C TYR A 108 20.19 2.76 9.85
N TYR A 109 19.86 2.77 8.55
CA TYR A 109 18.84 3.66 7.98
C TYR A 109 17.43 3.22 8.34
N ALA A 110 16.48 4.16 8.31
CA ALA A 110 15.06 3.84 8.35
C ALA A 110 14.69 2.85 7.23
N PRO A 111 13.65 2.03 7.42
CA PRO A 111 13.24 1.08 6.39
C PRO A 111 12.86 1.80 5.09
N GLU A 112 13.35 1.29 3.97
CA GLU A 112 12.95 1.78 2.65
C GLU A 112 11.61 1.17 2.27
N LEU A 113 10.62 2.04 2.04
CA LEU A 113 9.26 1.64 1.71
C LEU A 113 9.06 1.64 0.19
N SER A 114 8.62 0.52 -0.38
CA SER A 114 8.23 0.43 -1.79
C SER A 114 6.85 -0.21 -1.97
N PHE A 115 6.20 0.13 -3.09
CA PHE A 115 4.84 -0.27 -3.40
C PHE A 115 4.77 -0.87 -4.80
N GLU A 116 4.10 -2.02 -4.93
CA GLU A 116 4.00 -2.72 -6.20
C GLU A 116 2.59 -3.30 -6.39
N VAL A 117 2.13 -3.35 -7.64
CA VAL A 117 0.90 -4.06 -8.00
C VAL A 117 1.26 -5.38 -8.67
N ILE A 118 1.00 -6.49 -7.99
CA ILE A 118 1.31 -7.84 -8.46
C ILE A 118 0.03 -8.66 -8.57
N ARG A 119 -0.39 -8.94 -9.82
CA ARG A 119 -1.54 -9.80 -10.14
C ARG A 119 -2.84 -9.38 -9.43
N GLY A 120 -3.11 -8.07 -9.38
CA GLY A 120 -4.27 -7.49 -8.71
C GLY A 120 -4.19 -7.47 -7.19
N ASN A 121 -2.97 -7.49 -6.63
CA ASN A 121 -2.75 -7.27 -5.20
C ASN A 121 -1.76 -6.11 -5.04
N LEU A 122 -2.01 -5.26 -4.04
CA LEU A 122 -1.07 -4.26 -3.58
C LEU A 122 -0.06 -4.95 -2.65
N VAL A 123 1.22 -4.85 -2.97
CA VAL A 123 2.32 -5.30 -2.13
C VAL A 123 3.04 -4.08 -1.58
N ILE A 124 3.15 -4.01 -0.26
CA ILE A 124 3.87 -2.97 0.47
C ILE A 124 5.11 -3.63 1.06
N HIS A 125 6.29 -3.18 0.68
CA HIS A 125 7.57 -3.76 1.05
C HIS A 125 8.39 -2.81 1.91
N TYR A 126 8.88 -3.30 3.04
CA TYR A 126 9.79 -2.62 3.94
C TYR A 126 11.14 -3.31 3.86
N ALA A 127 12.12 -2.64 3.25
CA ALA A 127 13.48 -3.13 3.20
C ALA A 127 14.28 -2.57 4.37
N HIS A 128 14.81 -3.44 5.23
CA HIS A 128 15.68 -3.08 6.36
C HIS A 128 17.16 -3.19 5.98
N GLY A 129 17.48 -2.86 4.72
CA GLY A 129 18.80 -3.02 4.14
C GLY A 129 19.33 -4.44 4.30
N ARG A 130 20.50 -4.57 4.93
CA ARG A 130 21.17 -5.87 5.14
C ARG A 130 20.58 -6.74 6.26
N TYR A 131 19.49 -6.30 6.92
CA TYR A 131 18.91 -7.02 8.06
C TYR A 131 17.64 -7.78 7.70
N GLY A 132 17.23 -7.69 6.44
CA GLY A 132 16.09 -8.41 5.89
C GLY A 132 15.02 -7.44 5.43
N TRP A 133 13.79 -7.94 5.37
CA TRP A 133 12.65 -7.18 4.88
C TRP A 133 11.36 -7.83 5.34
N TRP A 134 10.27 -7.06 5.33
CA TRP A 134 8.92 -7.62 5.37
C TRP A 134 8.01 -7.04 4.29
N LYS A 135 6.98 -7.80 3.94
CA LYS A 135 5.98 -7.45 2.92
C LYS A 135 4.59 -7.69 3.46
N TYR A 136 3.69 -6.77 3.16
CA TYR A 136 2.25 -6.94 3.34
C TYR A 136 1.58 -7.04 1.98
N THR A 137 0.73 -8.04 1.79
CA THR A 137 -0.06 -8.20 0.56
C THR A 137 -1.53 -7.89 0.85
N PHE A 138 -2.06 -6.88 0.19
CA PHE A 138 -3.46 -6.47 0.25
C PHE A 138 -4.20 -6.83 -1.02
N ARG A 139 -5.45 -7.26 -0.88
CA ARG A 139 -6.36 -7.50 -2.01
C ARG A 139 -7.64 -6.71 -1.82
N PHE A 140 -8.10 -6.09 -2.90
CA PHE A 140 -9.43 -5.50 -2.92
C PHE A 140 -10.51 -6.60 -2.94
N GLN A 141 -11.31 -6.67 -1.88
CA GLN A 141 -12.42 -7.59 -1.76
C GLN A 141 -13.43 -7.06 -0.73
N ASP A 142 -14.72 -7.34 -0.95
CA ASP A 142 -15.81 -6.80 -0.12
C ASP A 142 -15.73 -5.27 0.02
N SER A 143 -15.39 -4.58 -1.07
CA SER A 143 -15.23 -3.12 -1.16
C SER A 143 -14.11 -2.53 -0.28
N GLN A 144 -13.15 -3.35 0.17
CA GLN A 144 -12.04 -2.90 1.02
C GLN A 144 -10.72 -3.57 0.61
N PHE A 145 -9.58 -2.90 0.85
CA PHE A 145 -8.27 -3.54 0.76
C PHE A 145 -7.97 -4.35 2.03
N LYS A 146 -8.07 -5.67 1.93
CA LYS A 146 -7.87 -6.58 3.06
C LYS A 146 -6.47 -7.19 3.03
N LEU A 147 -5.81 -7.24 4.19
CA LEU A 147 -4.53 -7.92 4.37
C LEU A 147 -4.72 -9.42 4.19
N ILE A 148 -4.11 -10.00 3.15
CA ILE A 148 -4.21 -11.42 2.81
C ILE A 148 -2.90 -12.20 2.98
N GLY A 149 -1.77 -11.50 3.03
CA GLY A 149 -0.45 -12.10 3.20
C GLY A 149 0.53 -11.21 3.98
N TYR A 150 1.43 -11.86 4.71
CA TYR A 150 2.61 -11.25 5.31
C TYR A 150 3.81 -12.17 5.06
N ASP A 151 4.92 -11.61 4.60
CA ASP A 151 6.16 -12.34 4.38
C ASP A 151 7.31 -11.54 4.98
N GLU A 152 8.21 -12.18 5.71
CA GLU A 152 9.34 -11.56 6.38
C GLU A 152 10.59 -12.42 6.22
N THR A 153 11.73 -11.76 6.06
CA THR A 153 13.05 -12.35 6.19
C THR A 153 13.83 -11.61 7.25
N ASN A 154 14.56 -12.34 8.08
CA ASN A 154 15.49 -11.81 9.06
C ASN A 154 16.88 -12.31 8.74
N GLY A 155 17.85 -11.40 8.67
CA GLY A 155 19.22 -11.72 8.31
C GLY A 155 19.71 -10.93 7.10
N GLY A 156 20.96 -11.15 6.73
CA GLY A 156 21.62 -10.40 5.67
C GLY A 156 22.12 -11.32 4.60
N VAL A 157 23.44 -11.36 4.44
CA VAL A 157 24.12 -12.34 3.58
C VAL A 157 23.71 -13.77 3.95
N VAL A 158 23.53 -14.02 5.25
CA VAL A 158 22.96 -15.26 5.79
C VAL A 158 21.55 -14.96 6.26
N ILE A 159 20.58 -15.64 5.67
CA ILE A 159 19.19 -15.61 6.13
C ILE A 159 19.09 -16.46 7.39
N ARG A 160 18.67 -15.84 8.50
CA ARG A 160 18.52 -16.51 9.80
C ARG A 160 17.16 -17.14 9.93
N SER A 161 16.12 -16.39 9.55
CA SER A 161 14.76 -16.91 9.58
C SER A 161 13.86 -16.25 8.55
N GLU A 162 12.78 -16.93 8.20
CA GLU A 162 11.72 -16.42 7.36
C GLU A 162 10.36 -16.76 7.97
N THR A 163 9.42 -15.84 7.83
CA THR A 163 8.02 -16.05 8.20
C THR A 163 7.13 -15.77 7.01
N SER A 164 6.18 -16.65 6.74
CA SER A 164 5.12 -16.42 5.75
C SER A 164 3.75 -16.75 6.36
N ILE A 165 2.82 -15.79 6.29
CA ILE A 165 1.48 -15.91 6.83
C ILE A 165 0.50 -15.71 5.68
N ASN A 166 -0.37 -16.69 5.46
CA ASN A 166 -1.49 -16.58 4.55
C ASN A 166 -2.79 -16.48 5.37
N PHE A 167 -3.31 -15.26 5.50
CA PHE A 167 -4.48 -14.97 6.32
C PHE A 167 -5.78 -15.60 5.77
N LEU A 168 -5.85 -15.84 4.46
CA LEU A 168 -7.01 -16.51 3.85
C LEU A 168 -7.10 -18.00 4.23
N THR A 169 -5.97 -18.69 4.22
CA THR A 169 -5.88 -20.11 4.60
C THR A 169 -5.64 -20.32 6.09
N LYS A 170 -5.36 -19.23 6.82
CA LYS A 170 -4.99 -19.21 8.25
C LYS A 170 -3.78 -20.09 8.55
N LYS A 171 -2.81 -20.14 7.63
CA LYS A 171 -1.58 -20.91 7.77
C LYS A 171 -0.40 -19.97 7.95
N LYS A 172 0.52 -20.36 8.82
CA LYS A 172 1.82 -19.73 9.01
C LYS A 172 2.92 -20.77 8.79
N LEU A 173 3.94 -20.37 8.05
CA LEU A 173 5.19 -21.08 7.89
C LEU A 173 6.27 -20.23 8.56
N THR A 174 7.09 -20.87 9.37
CA THR A 174 8.34 -20.32 9.91
C THR A 174 9.48 -21.22 9.45
N ARG A 175 10.57 -20.61 8.97
CA ARG A 175 11.75 -21.30 8.50
C ARG A 175 12.93 -20.75 9.30
N GLU A 176 13.61 -21.60 10.05
CA GLU A 176 14.77 -21.23 10.86
C GLU A 176 16.02 -21.89 10.26
N ASN A 177 17.07 -21.12 10.02
CA ASN A 177 18.33 -21.65 9.52
C ASN A 177 19.01 -22.46 10.64
N ILE A 178 19.29 -23.73 10.35
CA ILE A 178 19.96 -24.67 11.27
C ILE A 178 21.43 -24.92 10.89
N ASN A 179 21.92 -24.30 9.82
CA ASN A 179 23.34 -24.28 9.49
C ASN A 179 24.02 -23.10 10.20
N GLU A 180 24.59 -23.35 11.38
CA GLU A 180 25.28 -22.34 12.19
C GLU A 180 26.57 -21.81 11.53
N GLU A 181 27.15 -22.58 10.61
CA GLU A 181 28.38 -22.24 9.87
C GLU A 181 28.09 -21.55 8.54
N SER A 182 26.83 -21.21 8.27
CA SER A 182 26.43 -20.62 6.99
C SER A 182 27.16 -19.30 6.73
N GLU A 183 27.75 -19.19 5.55
CA GLU A 183 28.38 -17.96 5.04
C GLU A 183 27.53 -17.28 3.96
N GLY A 184 26.39 -17.89 3.61
CA GLY A 184 25.38 -17.37 2.68
C GLY A 184 25.26 -18.24 1.44
N ASN A 185 24.02 -18.45 0.97
CA ASN A 185 23.64 -19.38 -0.10
C ASN A 185 23.83 -20.87 0.24
N ASP A 186 24.14 -21.19 1.49
CA ASP A 186 24.30 -22.54 2.04
C ASP A 186 23.38 -22.76 3.26
N GLU A 187 22.36 -21.91 3.42
CA GLU A 187 21.37 -22.01 4.48
C GLU A 187 20.58 -23.33 4.37
N VAL A 188 20.39 -23.99 5.51
CA VAL A 188 19.54 -25.18 5.63
C VAL A 188 18.41 -24.83 6.58
N PHE A 189 17.18 -24.85 6.09
CA PHE A 189 16.03 -24.42 6.88
C PHE A 189 15.28 -25.60 7.51
N LYS A 190 14.98 -25.47 8.80
CA LYS A 190 13.95 -26.25 9.47
C LYS A 190 12.62 -25.52 9.35
N GLU A 191 11.63 -26.18 8.75
CA GLU A 191 10.28 -25.63 8.59
C GLU A 191 9.37 -26.01 9.75
N THR A 192 8.57 -25.05 10.22
CA THR A 192 7.49 -25.26 11.18
C THR A 192 6.21 -24.62 10.67
N TRP A 193 5.17 -25.46 10.52
CA TRP A 193 3.84 -25.04 10.09
C TRP A 193 2.90 -24.93 11.29
N SER A 194 2.13 -23.84 11.34
CA SER A 194 1.09 -23.64 12.34
C SER A 194 -0.18 -23.06 11.72
N LYS A 195 -1.27 -23.06 12.50
CA LYS A 195 -2.51 -22.38 12.17
C LYS A 195 -2.62 -21.12 13.01
N ILE A 196 -3.06 -20.03 12.40
CA ILE A 196 -3.30 -18.75 13.07
C ILE A 196 -4.79 -18.62 13.42
N VAL A 197 -5.09 -17.86 14.46
CA VAL A 197 -6.49 -17.55 14.84
C VAL A 197 -6.79 -16.11 14.51
N ILE A 198 -7.63 -15.91 13.50
CA ILE A 198 -8.17 -14.59 13.13
C ILE A 198 -9.68 -14.67 12.95
N ASN A 199 -10.36 -13.62 13.41
CA ASN A 199 -11.81 -13.47 13.28
C ASN A 199 -12.20 -12.64 12.05
N LYS A 200 -11.35 -11.69 11.65
CA LYS A 200 -11.49 -10.89 10.44
C LYS A 200 -10.12 -10.56 9.85
N LEU A 201 -10.08 -10.27 8.55
CA LEU A 201 -8.90 -9.69 7.91
C LEU A 201 -8.79 -8.21 8.27
N LEU A 202 -7.56 -7.72 8.42
CA LEU A 202 -7.30 -6.31 8.69
C LEU A 202 -7.49 -5.50 7.41
N ASN A 203 -8.16 -4.35 7.51
CA ASN A 203 -8.36 -3.44 6.40
C ASN A 203 -7.22 -2.41 6.36
N LEU A 204 -6.71 -2.09 5.17
CA LEU A 204 -5.66 -1.08 5.00
C LEU A 204 -6.04 0.26 5.64
N SER A 205 -7.29 0.69 5.50
CA SER A 205 -7.81 1.93 6.09
C SER A 205 -7.95 1.90 7.62
N GLU A 206 -7.84 0.73 8.26
CA GLU A 206 -7.91 0.57 9.73
C GLU A 206 -6.51 0.55 10.38
N ILE A 207 -5.43 0.48 9.60
CA ILE A 207 -4.07 0.41 10.12
C ILE A 207 -3.62 1.80 10.55
N LYS A 208 -3.47 2.02 11.85
CA LYS A 208 -2.98 3.30 12.37
C LYS A 208 -1.49 3.49 12.11
N ASP A 209 -0.72 2.42 12.30
CA ASP A 209 0.71 2.43 12.18
C ASP A 209 1.19 1.03 11.77
N PHE A 210 1.89 0.94 10.64
CA PHE A 210 2.47 -0.31 10.18
C PHE A 210 3.59 -0.81 11.10
N ASP A 211 4.36 0.09 11.71
CA ASP A 211 5.47 -0.29 12.60
C ASP A 211 4.97 -0.91 13.92
N SER A 212 3.69 -0.69 14.25
CA SER A 212 3.03 -1.27 15.42
C SER A 212 2.34 -2.61 15.12
N LEU A 213 2.43 -3.13 13.89
CA LEU A 213 1.81 -4.40 13.50
C LEU A 213 2.64 -5.59 14.00
N GLU A 214 2.24 -6.17 15.12
CA GLU A 214 2.91 -7.32 15.74
C GLU A 214 2.57 -8.65 15.04
N MET A 215 3.03 -8.82 13.79
CA MET A 215 2.74 -10.01 12.96
C MET A 215 3.24 -11.32 13.58
N TYR A 216 4.23 -11.25 14.47
CA TYR A 216 4.73 -12.41 15.22
C TYR A 216 3.68 -13.03 16.17
N LYS A 217 2.62 -12.30 16.54
CA LYS A 217 1.54 -12.79 17.42
C LYS A 217 0.60 -13.80 16.75
N TYR A 218 0.61 -13.90 15.42
CA TYR A 218 -0.22 -14.85 14.68
C TYR A 218 0.37 -16.26 14.67
#